data_AF-A0A4Q4CGZ4-F1
#
_entry.id   AF-A0A4Q4CGZ4-F1
#
_cell.length_a   1.000
_cell.length_b   1.000
_cell.length_c   1.000
_cell.angle_alpha   90.00
_cell.angle_beta   90.00
_cell.angle_gamma   90.00
#
_symmetry.space_group_name_H-M   'P 1'
#
loop_
_entity.id
_entity.type
_entity.pdbx_description
1 polymer ?
#
loop_
_entity_poly.entity_id
_entity_poly.type
_entity_poly.pdbx_seq_one_letter_code
_entity_poly.pdbx_strand_id
1 'polypeptide(L)' 'MNDIAQLIEPLIPALRRYARALLRDRSAADDLVQDGLERAIGRWHQRRADGNARSWLFAIVHNLA' A
#
# COMPACT_ATOMS: atom_id res chain seq x y z
N MET A 1 10.30 -2.34 -18.21
CA MET A 1 10.66 -1.96 -16.84
C MET A 1 9.37 -1.90 -16.05
N ASN A 2 9.29 -2.45 -14.84
CA ASN A 2 8.01 -2.80 -14.19
C ASN A 2 7.25 -1.54 -13.72
N ASP A 3 6.26 -1.05 -14.49
CA ASP A 3 5.48 0.18 -14.20
C ASP A 3 4.86 0.19 -12.78
N ILE A 4 4.59 -1.00 -12.25
CA ILE A 4 4.06 -1.20 -10.90
C ILE A 4 5.04 -0.69 -9.85
N ALA A 5 6.31 -1.08 -9.95
CA ALA A 5 7.35 -0.74 -8.97
C ALA A 5 7.57 0.78 -8.93
N GLN A 6 7.62 1.43 -10.10
CA GLN A 6 7.79 2.88 -10.22
C GLN A 6 6.64 3.66 -9.55
N LEU A 7 5.43 3.12 -9.55
CA LEU A 7 4.27 3.73 -8.90
C LEU A 7 4.17 3.42 -7.41
N ILE A 8 4.61 2.23 -6.97
CA ILE A 8 4.50 1.77 -5.58
C ILE A 8 5.67 2.25 -4.71
N GLU A 9 6.92 2.11 -5.17
CA GLU A 9 8.11 2.36 -4.35
C GLU A 9 8.12 3.74 -3.67
N PRO A 10 7.77 4.85 -4.36
CA PRO A 10 7.73 6.17 -3.73
C PRO A 10 6.68 6.30 -2.62
N LEU A 11 5.68 5.42 -2.59
CA LEU A 11 4.57 5.45 -1.64
C LEU A 11 4.85 4.66 -0.36
N ILE A 12 5.79 3.71 -0.38
CA ILE A 12 6.11 2.82 0.74
C ILE A 12 6.44 3.60 2.04
N PRO A 13 7.28 4.66 2.03
CA PRO A 13 7.58 5.40 3.26
C PRO A 13 6.36 6.08 3.87
N ALA A 14 5.44 6.57 3.02
CA ALA A 14 4.21 7.21 3.48
C ALA A 14 3.21 6.18 4.04
N LEU A 15 3.09 5.00 3.41
CA LEU A 15 2.27 3.89 3.90
C LEU A 15 2.74 3.40 5.27
N ARG A 16 4.06 3.21 5.46
CA ARG A 16 4.63 2.83 6.76
C ARG A 16 4.35 3.86 7.84
N ARG A 17 4.49 5.15 7.53
CA ARG A 17 4.14 6.22 8.50
C ARG A 17 2.65 6.18 8.87
N TYR A 18 1.79 5.96 7.88
CA TYR A 18 0.35 5.86 8.09
C TYR A 18 -0.04 4.65 8.94
N ALA A 19 0.45 3.45 8.61
CA ALA A 19 0.21 2.23 9.36
C ALA A 19 0.71 2.33 10.81
N ARG A 20 1.86 2.97 11.04
CA ARG A 20 2.38 3.23 12.40
C ARG A 20 1.45 4.13 13.22
N ALA A 21 0.84 5.14 12.59
CA ALA A 21 -0.13 6.00 13.26
C ALA A 21 -1.43 5.26 13.58
N LEU A 22 -1.82 4.28 12.73
CA LEU A 22 -3.03 3.49 12.87
C LEU A 22 -2.92 2.42 13.97
N LEU A 23 -1.82 1.66 13.98
CA LEU A 23 -1.65 0.51 14.88
C LEU A 23 -0.88 0.83 16.17
N ARG A 24 -0.11 1.92 16.20
CA ARG A 24 0.81 2.29 17.31
C ARG A 24 1.83 1.21 17.69
N ASP A 25 2.01 0.21 16.83
CA ASP A 25 3.02 -0.84 16.92
C ASP A 25 3.83 -0.84 15.63
N ARG A 26 5.17 -0.85 15.75
CA ARG A 26 6.07 -0.81 14.59
C ARG A 26 6.06 -2.12 13.79
N SER A 27 6.07 -3.27 14.46
CA SER A 27 6.08 -4.57 13.80
C SER A 27 4.77 -4.79 13.07
N ALA A 28 3.64 -4.62 13.78
CA ALA A 28 2.32 -4.78 13.19
C ALA A 28 2.09 -3.81 12.03
N ALA A 29 2.64 -2.58 12.10
CA ALA A 29 2.55 -1.62 11.00
C ALA A 29 3.39 -2.02 9.77
N ASP A 30 4.58 -2.58 9.98
CA ASP A 30 5.40 -3.05 8.87
C ASP A 30 4.75 -4.30 8.21
N ASP A 31 4.15 -5.20 9.01
CA ASP A 31 3.40 -6.37 8.53
C ASP A 31 2.14 -5.97 7.75
N LEU A 32 1.32 -5.05 8.28
CA LEU A 32 0.15 -4.51 7.59
C LEU A 32 0.50 -3.89 6.23
N VAL A 33 1.64 -3.20 6.14
CA VAL A 33 2.11 -2.64 4.87
C VAL A 33 2.53 -3.73 3.91
N GLN A 34 3.19 -4.79 4.39
CA GLN A 34 3.55 -5.94 3.55
C GLN A 34 2.29 -6.59 2.98
N ASP A 35 1.31 -6.94 3.80
CA ASP A 35 0.04 -7.54 3.38
C ASP A 35 -0.71 -6.64 2.38
N GLY A 36 -0.69 -5.32 2.63
CA GLY A 36 -1.28 -4.33 1.74
C GLY A 36 -0.61 -4.29 0.36
N LEU A 37 0.72 -4.37 0.32
CA LEU A 37 1.48 -4.39 -0.94
C LEU A 37 1.29 -5.71 -1.69
N GLU A 38 1.30 -6.85 -1.00
CA GLU A 38 1.05 -8.16 -1.60
C GLU A 38 -0.34 -8.19 -2.25
N ARG A 39 -1.36 -7.70 -1.55
CA ARG A 39 -2.73 -7.61 -2.06
C ARG A 39 -2.85 -6.64 -3.23
N ALA A 40 -2.15 -5.51 -3.18
CA ALA A 40 -2.17 -4.53 -4.26
C ALA A 40 -1.49 -5.06 -5.54
N ILE A 41 -0.35 -5.74 -5.40
CA ILE A 41 0.36 -6.36 -6.52
C ILE A 41 -0.50 -7.48 -7.13
N GLY A 42 -1.07 -8.36 -6.30
CA GLY A 42 -1.94 -9.45 -6.77
C GLY A 42 -3.20 -8.97 -7.48
N ARG A 43 -3.70 -7.77 -7.14
CA ARG A 43 -4.91 -7.16 -7.74
C ARG A 43 -4.61 -5.99 -8.67
N TRP A 44 -3.36 -5.83 -9.11
CA TRP A 44 -2.95 -4.65 -9.87
C TRP A 44 -3.78 -4.43 -11.14
N HIS A 45 -4.15 -5.52 -11.82
CA HIS A 45 -4.99 -5.51 -13.02
C HIS A 45 -6.42 -4.98 -12.80
N GLN A 46 -6.91 -4.93 -11.55
CA GLN A 46 -8.24 -4.42 -11.21
C GLN A 46 -8.24 -2.91 -10.97
N ARG A 47 -7.05 -2.30 -10.83
CA ARG A 47 -6.90 -0.87 -10.68
C ARG A 47 -7.27 -0.19 -12.00
N ARG A 48 -8.11 0.84 -11.94
CA ARG A 48 -8.35 1.70 -13.11
C ARG A 48 -7.07 2.47 -13.43
N ALA A 49 -6.65 2.45 -14.70
CA ALA A 49 -5.37 3.02 -15.13
C ALA A 49 -5.28 4.55 -14.93
N ASP A 50 -6.41 5.24 -15.03
CA ASP A 50 -6.63 6.66 -14.75
C ASP A 50 -6.76 6.99 -13.25
N GLY A 51 -6.93 5.96 -12.41
CA GLY A 51 -7.08 6.10 -10.97
C GLY A 51 -5.75 6.36 -10.25
N ASN A 52 -5.82 7.20 -9.21
CA ASN A 52 -4.68 7.52 -8.34
C ASN A 52 -4.22 6.28 -7.54
N ALA A 53 -3.05 5.74 -7.90
CA ALA A 53 -2.47 4.56 -7.24
C ALA A 53 -2.27 4.76 -5.73
N ARG A 54 -1.96 5.98 -5.29
CA ARG A 54 -1.81 6.32 -3.87
C ARG A 54 -3.11 6.13 -3.12
N SER A 55 -4.20 6.74 -3.56
CA SER A 55 -5.48 6.63 -2.87
C SER A 55 -5.95 5.17 -2.78
N TRP A 56 -5.73 4.40 -3.84
CA TRP A 56 -6.07 2.99 -3.88
C TRP A 56 -5.25 2.13 -2.90
N LEU A 57 -3.93 2.32 -2.86
CA LEU A 57 -3.04 1.62 -1.92
C LEU A 57 -3.38 1.94 -0.46
N PHE A 58 -3.63 3.21 -0.15
CA PHE A 58 -4.02 3.61 1.20
C PHE A 58 -5.38 3.01 1.61
N ALA A 59 -6.33 2.91 0.68
CA ALA A 59 -7.61 2.24 0.93
C ALA A 59 -7.42 0.74 1.20
N ILE A 60 -6.52 0.05 0.49
CA ILE A 60 -6.20 -1.35 0.76
C ILE A 60 -5.66 -1.52 2.17
N VAL A 61 -4.63 -0.75 2.53
CA VAL A 61 -4.01 -0.82 3.88
C VAL A 61 -5.02 -0.49 4.97
N HIS A 62 -5.87 0.53 4.77
CA HIS A 62 -6.90 0.89 5.74
C HIS A 62 -7.94 -0.22 5.94
N ASN A 63 -8.31 -0.94 4.88
CA ASN A 63 -9.26 -2.05 4.96
C ASN A 63 -8.68 -3.34 5.56
N LEU A 64 -7.35 -3.43 5.70
CA LEU A 64 -6.67 -4.58 6.30
C LEU A 64 -6.37 -4.37 7.80
N ALA A 65 -6.41 -3.12 8.26
CA ALA A 65 -6.21 -2.76 9.66
C ALA A 65 -7.47 -3.02 10.50
#